data_AF-A0A819HV15-F1
#
_entry.id   AF-A0A819HV15-F1
#
_cell.length_a   1.000
_cell.length_b   1.000
_cell.length_c   1.000
_cell.angle_alpha   90.00
_cell.angle_beta   90.00
_cell.angle_gamma   90.00
#
_symmetry.space_group_name_H-M   'P 1'
#
loop_
_entity.id
_entity.type
_entity.pdbx_description
1 polymer ?
#
loop_
_entity_poly.entity_id
_entity_poly.type
_entity_poly.pdbx_seq_one_letter_code
_entity_poly.pdbx_strand_id
1 'polypeptide(L)'
;VRLASLIIPLFINFLPDSTVSSVKINSPNARLISYIIERIQYLIPLYSNEFRLVLQTLPDLRTKLENAIRRQQQLKQQQKDERESNYSSKHYHTTLNSPSQAPSLPLRIDFSNFKSS
;
A
#
# COMPACT_ATOMS: atom_id res chain seq x y z
N VAL A 1 16.30 -19.24 -27.81
CA VAL A 1 15.27 -18.72 -26.87
C VAL A 1 16.01 -18.27 -25.61
N ARG A 2 16.01 -16.96 -25.28
CA ARG A 2 16.63 -16.47 -24.05
C ARG A 2 15.65 -16.70 -22.90
N LEU A 3 16.12 -17.24 -21.77
CA LEU A 3 15.29 -17.54 -20.59
C LEU A 3 14.49 -16.32 -20.09
N ALA A 4 15.04 -15.11 -20.27
CA ALA A 4 14.36 -13.84 -19.97
C ALA A 4 13.05 -13.65 -20.76
N SER A 5 13.01 -14.08 -22.02
CA SER A 5 11.80 -14.00 -22.87
C SER A 5 10.68 -14.92 -22.39
N LEU A 6 10.98 -15.90 -21.53
CA LEU A 6 9.99 -16.78 -20.89
C LEU A 6 9.58 -16.25 -19.51
N ILE A 7 10.53 -15.70 -18.75
CA ILE A 7 10.28 -15.32 -17.35
C ILE A 7 9.44 -14.05 -17.24
N ILE A 8 9.64 -13.07 -18.14
CA ILE A 8 8.87 -11.82 -18.17
C ILE A 8 7.37 -12.08 -18.36
N PRO A 9 6.94 -12.82 -19.41
CA PRO A 9 5.52 -13.10 -19.58
C PRO A 9 4.98 -14.00 -18.46
N LEU A 10 5.78 -14.90 -17.89
CA LEU A 10 5.37 -15.71 -16.73
C LEU A 10 5.03 -14.82 -15.52
N PHE A 11 5.91 -13.89 -15.16
CA PHE A 11 5.68 -12.94 -14.08
C PHE A 11 4.42 -12.10 -14.30
N ILE A 12 4.22 -11.58 -15.51
CA ILE A 12 3.04 -10.76 -15.83
C ILE A 12 1.75 -11.59 -15.75
N ASN A 13 1.78 -12.88 -16.11
CA ASN A 13 0.61 -13.74 -16.03
C ASN A 13 0.12 -13.98 -14.59
N PHE A 14 1.03 -14.00 -13.62
CA PHE A 14 0.69 -14.10 -12.19
C PHE A 14 0.10 -12.81 -11.60
N LEU A 15 0.11 -11.70 -12.33
CA LEU A 15 -0.63 -10.51 -11.91
C LEU A 15 -2.14 -10.79 -12.01
N PRO A 16 -2.96 -10.23 -11.11
CA PRO A 16 -4.40 -10.37 -11.21
C PRO A 16 -4.95 -9.58 -12.40
N ASP A 17 -5.95 -10.14 -13.07
CA ASP A 17 -6.66 -9.45 -14.15
C ASP A 17 -7.45 -8.24 -13.61
N SER A 18 -7.77 -7.30 -14.51
CA SER A 18 -8.44 -6.04 -14.16
C SER A 18 -9.79 -6.23 -13.47
N THR A 19 -10.41 -7.40 -13.63
CA THR A 19 -11.72 -7.77 -13.08
C THR A 19 -11.75 -7.94 -11.56
N VAL A 20 -10.59 -8.07 -10.90
CA VAL A 20 -10.53 -8.20 -9.44
C VAL A 20 -10.67 -6.81 -8.79
N SER A 21 -11.91 -6.38 -8.60
CA SER A 21 -12.26 -4.99 -8.26
C SER A 21 -11.77 -4.50 -6.87
N SER A 22 -11.32 -5.37 -5.96
CA SER A 22 -10.86 -4.95 -4.63
C SER A 22 -9.77 -5.84 -4.04
N VAL A 23 -8.51 -5.48 -4.28
CA VAL A 23 -7.37 -6.06 -3.55
C VAL A 23 -7.23 -5.31 -2.23
N LYS A 24 -7.51 -5.98 -1.10
CA LYS A 24 -7.33 -5.40 0.23
C LYS A 24 -5.86 -5.10 0.51
N ILE A 25 -5.60 -4.01 1.24
CA ILE A 25 -4.29 -3.69 1.80
C ILE A 25 -3.82 -4.87 2.67
N ASN A 26 -2.52 -5.18 2.62
CA ASN A 26 -1.89 -6.31 3.32
C ASN A 26 -2.35 -7.72 2.92
N SER A 27 -3.23 -7.87 1.93
CA SER A 27 -3.62 -9.19 1.41
C SER A 27 -2.42 -9.91 0.76
N PRO A 28 -2.44 -11.26 0.70
CA PRO A 28 -1.44 -12.03 -0.05
C PRO A 28 -1.31 -11.56 -1.50
N ASN A 29 -2.43 -11.19 -2.14
CA ASN A 29 -2.45 -10.65 -3.50
C ASN A 29 -1.72 -9.29 -3.60
N ALA A 30 -1.92 -8.38 -2.65
CA ALA A 30 -1.20 -7.11 -2.61
C ALA A 30 0.32 -7.31 -2.50
N ARG A 31 0.75 -8.29 -1.68
CA ARG A 31 2.16 -8.66 -1.52
C ARG A 31 2.73 -9.28 -2.80
N LEU A 32 1.97 -10.18 -3.43
CA LEU A 32 2.34 -10.81 -4.69
C LEU A 32 2.53 -9.79 -5.81
N ILE A 33 1.56 -8.88 -6.00
CA ILE A 33 1.66 -7.79 -6.98
C ILE A 33 2.92 -6.96 -6.74
N SER A 34 3.17 -6.58 -5.48
CA SER A 34 4.34 -5.76 -5.14
C SER A 34 5.64 -6.49 -5.45
N TYR A 35 5.74 -7.76 -5.05
CA TYR A 35 6.90 -8.60 -5.32
C TYR A 35 7.16 -8.77 -6.82
N ILE A 36 6.12 -9.09 -7.61
CA ILE A 36 6.26 -9.29 -9.06
C ILE A 36 6.72 -7.99 -9.72
N ILE A 37 6.13 -6.85 -9.36
CA ILE A 37 6.52 -5.56 -9.94
C ILE A 37 7.98 -5.23 -9.59
N GLU A 38 8.42 -5.44 -8.36
CA GLU A 38 9.81 -5.23 -7.96
C GLU A 38 10.78 -6.13 -8.74
N ARG A 39 10.41 -7.39 -8.98
CA ARG A 39 11.21 -8.31 -9.81
C ARG A 39 11.26 -7.87 -11.26
N ILE A 40 10.14 -7.44 -11.83
CA ILE A 40 10.11 -6.89 -13.19
C ILE A 40 10.99 -5.64 -13.28
N GLN A 41 10.90 -4.71 -12.33
CA GLN A 41 11.71 -3.50 -12.29
C GLN A 41 13.22 -3.80 -12.24
N TYR A 42 13.61 -4.84 -11.51
CA TYR A 42 14.99 -5.32 -11.48
C TYR A 42 15.44 -5.92 -12.83
N LEU A 43 14.54 -6.63 -13.53
CA LEU A 43 14.85 -7.30 -14.81
C LEU A 43 14.90 -6.34 -16.01
N ILE A 44 14.16 -5.22 -15.99
CA ILE A 44 14.11 -4.25 -17.09
C ILE A 44 15.50 -3.78 -17.56
N PRO A 45 16.42 -3.30 -16.69
CA PRO A 45 17.73 -2.83 -17.14
C PRO A 45 18.62 -3.97 -17.67
N LEU A 46 18.43 -5.21 -17.19
CA LEU A 46 19.22 -6.37 -17.59
C LEU A 46 18.78 -6.96 -18.94
N TYR A 47 17.49 -6.87 -19.25
CA TYR A 47 16.86 -7.52 -20.41
C TYR A 47 15.93 -6.57 -21.16
N SER A 48 16.40 -5.34 -21.40
CA SER A 48 15.57 -4.25 -21.96
C SER A 48 15.00 -4.57 -23.35
N ASN A 49 15.79 -5.22 -24.21
CA ASN A 49 15.38 -5.59 -25.56
C ASN A 49 14.31 -6.69 -25.54
N GLU A 50 14.50 -7.71 -24.72
CA GLU A 50 13.58 -8.83 -24.55
C GLU A 50 12.28 -8.37 -23.90
N PHE A 51 12.36 -7.47 -22.92
CA PHE A 51 11.19 -6.87 -22.29
C PHE A 51 10.38 -6.06 -23.29
N ARG A 52 11.03 -5.20 -24.10
CA ARG A 52 10.36 -4.45 -25.17
C ARG A 52 9.72 -5.38 -26.20
N LEU A 53 10.44 -6.42 -26.62
CA LEU A 53 9.93 -7.39 -27.58
C LEU A 53 8.67 -8.08 -27.04
N VAL A 54 8.69 -8.57 -25.80
CA VAL A 54 7.53 -9.22 -25.16
C VAL A 54 6.32 -8.29 -25.09
N LEU A 55 6.51 -7.02 -24.70
CA LEU A 55 5.41 -6.06 -24.61
C LEU A 55 4.87 -5.62 -25.98
N GLN A 56 5.69 -5.68 -27.04
CA GLN A 56 5.25 -5.43 -28.41
C GLN A 56 4.50 -6.61 -29.01
N THR A 57 4.94 -7.84 -28.72
CA THR A 57 4.31 -9.05 -29.26
C THR A 57 3.05 -9.45 -28.51
N LEU A 58 2.95 -9.12 -27.22
CA LEU A 58 1.84 -9.50 -26.34
C LEU A 58 1.23 -8.23 -25.71
N PRO A 59 0.37 -7.48 -26.45
CA PRO A 59 -0.21 -6.23 -25.97
C PRO A 59 -1.08 -6.41 -24.72
N ASP A 60 -1.74 -7.56 -24.57
CA ASP A 60 -2.55 -7.86 -23.39
C ASP A 60 -1.71 -7.88 -22.09
N LEU A 61 -0.49 -8.42 -22.18
CA LEU A 61 0.43 -8.44 -21.04
C LEU A 61 0.89 -7.02 -20.67
N ARG A 62 1.03 -6.14 -21.65
CA ARG A 62 1.32 -4.72 -21.40
C ARG A 62 0.19 -4.07 -20.61
N THR A 63 -1.06 -4.22 -21.06
CA THR A 63 -2.23 -3.66 -20.35
C THR A 63 -2.34 -4.23 -18.93
N LYS A 64 -2.11 -5.54 -18.77
CA LYS A 64 -2.13 -6.21 -17.46
C LYS A 64 -1.06 -5.66 -16.52
N LEU A 65 0.16 -5.45 -17.01
CA LEU A 65 1.25 -4.85 -16.26
C LEU A 65 0.95 -3.40 -15.86
N GLU A 66 0.46 -2.58 -16.79
CA GLU A 66 0.09 -1.19 -16.51
C GLU A 66 -0.99 -1.09 -15.42
N ASN A 67 -2.00 -1.96 -15.47
CA ASN A 67 -3.05 -2.04 -14.46
C ASN A 67 -2.50 -2.45 -13.08
N ALA A 68 -1.60 -3.43 -13.05
CA ALA A 68 -0.96 -3.86 -11.81
C ALA A 68 -0.11 -2.75 -11.18
N ILE A 69 0.63 -1.97 -11.99
CA ILE A 69 1.42 -0.82 -11.54
C ILE A 69 0.50 0.25 -10.92
N ARG A 70 -0.58 0.62 -11.61
CA ARG A 70 -1.57 1.58 -11.08
C ARG A 70 -2.14 1.11 -9.74
N ARG A 71 -2.48 -0.18 -9.62
CA ARG A 71 -2.97 -0.76 -8.37
C ARG A 71 -1.92 -0.74 -7.26
N GLN A 72 -0.66 -1.03 -7.57
CA GLN A 72 0.42 -0.94 -6.58
C GLN A 72 0.59 0.49 -6.06
N GLN A 73 0.50 1.49 -6.94
CA GLN A 73 0.58 2.91 -6.56
C GLN A 73 -0.57 3.30 -5.62
N GLN A 74 -1.80 2.88 -5.93
CA GLN A 74 -2.97 3.11 -5.07
C GLN A 74 -2.80 2.45 -3.68
N LEU A 75 -2.34 1.20 -3.64
CA LEU A 75 -2.08 0.50 -2.37
C LEU A 75 -0.98 1.18 -1.54
N LYS A 76 0.05 1.73 -2.18
CA LYS A 76 1.11 2.48 -1.50
C LYS A 76 0.61 3.82 -0.95
N GLN A 77 -0.31 4.49 -1.63
CA GLN A 77 -0.95 5.71 -1.13
C GLN A 77 -1.83 5.41 0.09
N GLN A 78 -2.72 4.43 0.00
CA GLN A 78 -3.58 4.05 1.13
C GLN A 78 -2.78 3.63 2.38
N GLN A 79 -1.64 2.94 2.21
CA GLN A 79 -0.75 2.62 3.34
C GLN A 79 -0.10 3.85 3.98
N LYS A 80 0.14 4.93 3.22
CA LYS A 80 0.65 6.19 3.79
C LYS A 80 -0.44 6.89 4.59
N ASP A 81 -1.64 6.96 4.03
CA ASP A 81 -2.80 7.57 4.68
C ASP A 81 -3.14 6.86 6.01
N GLU A 82 -3.10 5.52 6.05
CA GLU A 82 -3.29 4.73 7.28
C GLU A 82 -2.18 4.95 8.32
N ARG A 83 -0.96 5.24 7.89
CA ARG A 83 0.14 5.55 8.83
C ARG A 83 -0.03 6.94 9.40
N GLU A 84 -0.33 7.93 8.58
CA GLU A 84 -0.53 9.33 9.00
C GLU A 84 -1.73 9.48 9.94
N SER A 85 -2.84 8.75 9.69
CA SER A 85 -3.98 8.72 10.62
C SER A 85 -3.62 8.09 11.96
N ASN A 86 -2.79 7.05 11.98
CA ASN A 86 -2.32 6.39 13.21
C ASN A 86 -1.30 7.23 14.01
N TYR A 87 -0.56 8.14 13.37
CA TYR A 87 0.30 9.09 14.10
C TYR A 87 -0.50 10.21 14.75
N SER A 88 -1.61 10.66 14.13
CA SER A 88 -2.50 11.67 14.73
C SER A 88 -3.33 11.12 15.89
N SER A 89 -3.62 9.81 15.91
CA SER A 89 -4.36 9.16 17.00
C SER A 89 -3.49 8.60 18.15
N LYS A 90 -2.16 8.62 18.04
CA LYS A 90 -1.26 8.07 19.09
C LYS A 90 -0.75 9.07 20.12
N HIS A 91 -1.12 10.35 20.02
CA HIS A 91 -0.78 11.34 21.06
C HIS A 91 -1.88 11.54 22.13
N TYR A 92 -3.01 10.83 22.03
CA TYR A 92 -4.09 10.91 23.01
C TYR A 92 -4.69 9.54 23.32
N HIS A 93 -3.94 8.62 23.94
CA HIS A 93 -4.58 7.50 24.65
C HIS A 93 -3.71 6.85 25.73
N THR A 94 -3.69 7.46 26.91
CA THR A 94 -3.68 6.78 28.22
C THR A 94 -5.01 7.26 28.83
N THR A 95 -6.12 6.51 28.93
CA THR A 95 -6.40 5.20 29.54
C THR A 95 -7.82 4.70 29.16
N LEU A 96 -8.01 3.37 29.20
CA LEU A 96 -9.20 2.57 29.58
C LEU A 96 -10.67 3.02 29.35
N ASN A 97 -11.41 2.08 28.73
CA ASN A 97 -12.77 1.59 29.07
C ASN A 97 -14.02 2.48 28.86
N SER A 98 -14.70 2.21 27.74
CA SER A 98 -16.16 1.94 27.61
C SER A 98 -17.17 3.06 28.01
N PRO A 99 -18.48 2.87 27.72
CA PRO A 99 -19.24 3.65 26.75
C PRO A 99 -20.05 4.82 27.35
N SER A 100 -20.58 5.66 26.45
CA SER A 100 -21.75 6.54 26.63
C SER A 100 -21.53 7.97 27.16
N GLN A 101 -21.78 8.90 26.24
CA GLN A 101 -22.52 10.17 26.37
C GLN A 101 -21.97 11.33 27.22
N ALA A 102 -21.92 12.49 26.53
CA ALA A 102 -21.86 13.88 26.99
C ALA A 102 -20.48 14.44 27.44
N PRO A 103 -20.00 15.54 26.82
CA PRO A 103 -18.82 16.26 27.31
C PRO A 103 -19.25 17.25 28.41
N SER A 104 -19.29 16.81 29.66
CA SER A 104 -19.31 17.74 30.80
C SER A 104 -17.86 18.07 31.14
N LEU A 105 -17.39 19.25 30.74
CA LEU A 105 -16.07 19.78 31.07
C LEU A 105 -16.05 20.19 32.56
N PRO A 106 -15.38 19.46 33.48
CA PRO A 106 -15.30 19.88 34.87
C PRO A 106 -14.06 20.73 35.05
N LEU A 107 -14.21 22.06 34.98
CA LEU A 107 -13.18 22.99 35.44
C LEU A 107 -13.17 22.97 36.98
N ARG A 108 -12.40 22.05 37.57
CA ARG A 108 -12.01 22.10 38.98
C ARG A 108 -10.61 22.70 39.04
N ILE A 109 -10.53 23.99 39.34
CA ILE A 109 -9.28 24.68 39.64
C ILE A 109 -9.30 25.00 41.13
N ASP A 110 -8.65 24.17 41.94
CA ASP A 110 -8.41 24.44 43.36
C ASP A 110 -7.21 25.39 43.51
N PHE A 111 -7.45 26.61 44.00
CA PHE A 111 -6.41 27.62 44.24
C PHE A 111 -5.74 27.49 45.63
N SER A 112 -5.65 26.29 46.19
CA SER A 112 -5.16 26.12 47.56
C SER A 112 -3.64 26.27 47.73
N ASN A 113 -2.91 26.67 46.69
CA ASN A 113 -1.45 26.86 46.73
C ASN A 113 -0.96 28.30 46.53
N PHE A 114 -1.85 29.31 46.53
CA PHE A 114 -1.40 30.71 46.67
C PHE A 114 -1.19 31.06 48.15
N LYS A 115 -0.14 30.51 48.76
CA LYS A 115 0.49 31.09 49.95
C LYS A 115 1.76 31.79 49.52
N SER A 116 1.73 33.12 49.63
CA SER A 116 2.85 34.03 49.46
C SER A 116 3.92 33.79 50.52
N SER A 117 5.15 33.58 50.08
CA SER A 117 6.37 33.98 50.79
C SER A 117 7.43 34.30 49.76
#